data_AF-T1BBG9-F1
#
_entry.id   AF-T1BBG9-F1
#
_cell.length_a   1.000
_cell.length_b   1.000
_cell.length_c   1.000
_cell.angle_alpha   90.00
_cell.angle_beta   90.00
_cell.angle_gamma   90.00
#
_symmetry.space_group_name_H-M   'P 1'
#
loop_
_entity.id
_entity.type
_entity.pdbx_description
1 polymer ?
#
loop_
_entity_poly.entity_id
_entity_poly.type
_entity_poly.pdbx_seq_one_letter_code
_entity_poly.pdbx_strand_id
1 'polypeptide(L)'
;EADRWFVSLAVEVERALPAHPAAGDTIGVDLGVLSLATLSDGTVIQGPKALRRGLRQLRRLSRSHSRKTRGSHNRARAARRLARHHAKVAHLRRDHLHKLTTRLAKTHGRIVVEDLNVKGMLGNRQLARALSDSGFSEFRRQLSYKCQWYGSELVVA
;
A
#
# COMPACT_ATOMS: atom_id res chain seq x y z
N GLU A 1 12.00 -3.50 -11.56
CA GLU A 1 12.42 -3.84 -10.18
C GLU A 1 13.29 -5.10 -10.15
N ALA A 2 14.49 -4.99 -9.56
CA ALA A 2 15.25 -6.10 -9.00
C ALA A 2 15.39 -7.37 -9.87
N ASP A 3 15.96 -7.22 -11.08
CA ASP A 3 16.23 -8.28 -12.06
C ASP A 3 14.99 -8.89 -12.73
N ARG A 4 13.87 -8.16 -12.80
CA ARG A 4 12.68 -8.55 -13.56
C ARG A 4 12.47 -7.65 -14.77
N TRP A 5 12.05 -8.26 -15.88
CA TRP A 5 11.50 -7.57 -17.03
C TRP A 5 10.04 -7.20 -16.76
N PHE A 6 9.61 -6.04 -17.25
CA PHE A 6 8.24 -5.58 -17.17
C PHE A 6 7.77 -5.24 -18.57
N VAL A 7 6.56 -5.66 -18.90
CA VAL A 7 5.85 -5.24 -20.11
C VAL A 7 4.59 -4.51 -19.65
N SER A 8 4.30 -3.38 -20.25
CA SER A 8 3.07 -2.63 -20.02
C SER A 8 2.28 -2.65 -21.32
N LEU A 9 1.03 -3.09 -21.22
CA LEU A 9 0.07 -3.12 -22.31
C LEU A 9 -1.07 -2.19 -21.91
N ALA A 10 -1.32 -1.18 -22.74
CA ALA A 10 -2.51 -0.35 -22.60
C ALA A 10 -3.64 -1.02 -23.37
N VAL A 11 -4.76 -1.27 -22.69
CA VAL A 11 -5.94 -1.88 -23.27
C VAL A 11 -7.17 -1.10 -22.84
N GLU A 12 -8.09 -0.90 -23.78
CA GLU A 12 -9.43 -0.42 -23.47
C GLU A 12 -10.28 -1.60 -23.02
N VAL A 13 -11.01 -1.44 -21.93
CA VAL A 13 -11.85 -2.50 -21.36
C VAL A 13 -13.20 -1.88 -21.06
N GLU A 14 -14.22 -2.25 -21.83
CA GLU A 14 -15.60 -1.96 -21.48
C GLU A 14 -15.96 -2.73 -20.21
N ARG A 15 -16.44 -2.00 -19.20
CA ARG A 15 -16.92 -2.58 -17.95
C ARG A 15 -18.28 -1.96 -17.64
N ALA A 16 -19.32 -2.80 -17.60
CA ALA A 16 -20.56 -2.40 -16.98
C ALA A 16 -20.29 -2.08 -15.51
N LEU A 17 -20.73 -0.91 -15.04
CA LEU A 17 -20.77 -0.56 -13.62
C LEU A 17 -21.88 -1.39 -12.98
N PRO A 18 -21.56 -2.45 -12.19
CA PRO A 18 -22.62 -3.24 -11.59
C PRO A 18 -23.30 -2.41 -10.50
N ALA A 19 -24.61 -2.58 -10.33
CA ALA A 19 -25.25 -2.14 -9.10
C ALA A 19 -24.62 -2.95 -7.94
N HIS A 20 -24.12 -2.27 -6.90
CA HIS A 20 -23.53 -2.98 -5.78
C HIS A 20 -24.63 -3.74 -5.01
N PRO A 21 -24.49 -5.05 -4.75
CA PRO A 21 -25.53 -5.84 -4.08
C PRO A 21 -25.93 -5.34 -2.70
N ALA A 22 -25.00 -4.67 -2.02
CA ALA A 22 -25.18 -4.07 -0.69
C ALA A 22 -25.26 -2.54 -0.73
N ALA A 23 -26.00 -1.95 -1.68
CA ALA A 23 -26.06 -0.49 -1.88
C ALA A 23 -26.45 0.32 -0.62
N GLY A 24 -27.20 -0.26 0.32
CA GLY A 24 -27.56 0.38 1.60
C GLY A 24 -26.50 0.25 2.70
N ASP A 25 -25.48 -0.58 2.52
CA ASP A 25 -24.45 -0.83 3.52
C ASP A 25 -23.33 0.21 3.44
N THR A 26 -23.02 0.83 4.59
CA THR A 26 -22.06 1.92 4.70
C THR A 26 -21.02 1.60 5.76
N ILE A 27 -19.73 1.76 5.42
CA ILE A 27 -18.63 1.60 6.38
C ILE A 27 -17.72 2.82 6.41
N GLY A 28 -17.44 3.32 7.61
CA GLY A 28 -16.39 4.30 7.87
C GLY A 28 -15.04 3.61 8.06
N VAL A 29 -13.98 4.20 7.53
CA VAL A 29 -12.61 3.69 7.60
C VAL A 29 -11.70 4.80 8.15
N ASP A 30 -11.32 4.66 9.42
CA ASP A 30 -10.28 5.48 10.04
C ASP A 30 -8.90 4.82 9.80
N LEU A 31 -7.91 5.58 9.32
CA LEU A 31 -6.58 5.08 8.97
C LEU A 31 -5.54 5.43 10.04
N GLY A 32 -4.82 4.42 10.51
CA GLY A 32 -3.84 4.55 11.61
C GLY A 32 -2.41 4.12 11.27
N VAL A 33 -1.47 4.55 12.12
CA VAL A 33 -0.09 4.04 12.12
C VAL A 33 0.12 2.86 13.08
N LEU A 34 -0.79 2.69 14.06
CA LEU A 34 -0.76 1.60 15.05
C LEU A 34 -1.48 0.36 14.50
N SER A 35 -2.80 0.47 14.28
CA SER A 35 -3.61 -0.32 13.35
C SER A 35 -3.57 0.35 11.98
N LEU A 36 -3.70 -0.41 10.89
CA LEU A 36 -3.78 0.19 9.55
C LEU A 36 -5.12 0.89 9.35
N ALA A 37 -6.20 0.22 9.76
CA ALA A 37 -7.54 0.76 9.66
C ALA A 37 -8.39 0.31 10.85
N THR A 38 -9.31 1.16 11.29
CA THR A 38 -10.41 0.83 12.20
C THR A 38 -11.70 1.12 11.46
N LEU A 39 -12.58 0.12 11.38
CA LEU A 39 -13.86 0.24 10.70
C LEU A 39 -14.95 0.71 11.67
N SER A 40 -15.99 1.36 11.16
CA SER A 40 -17.12 1.85 11.98
C SER A 40 -17.92 0.74 12.67
N ASP A 41 -17.78 -0.51 12.24
CA ASP A 41 -18.34 -1.71 12.87
C ASP A 41 -17.49 -2.22 14.07
N GLY A 42 -16.38 -1.54 14.38
CA GLY A 42 -15.44 -1.92 15.43
C GLY A 42 -14.32 -2.86 14.97
N THR A 43 -14.33 -3.31 13.71
CA THR A 43 -13.28 -4.18 13.17
C THR A 43 -11.95 -3.44 13.08
N VAL A 44 -10.93 -3.94 13.77
CA VAL A 44 -9.56 -3.39 13.72
C VAL A 44 -8.69 -4.21 12.76
N ILE A 45 -8.14 -3.54 11.75
CA ILE A 45 -7.26 -4.15 10.75
C ILE A 45 -5.82 -3.80 11.05
N GLN A 46 -5.02 -4.82 11.35
CA GLN A 46 -3.58 -4.66 11.58
C GLN A 46 -2.82 -4.54 10.26
N GLY A 47 -1.99 -3.50 10.14
CA GLY A 47 -1.10 -3.34 9.00
C GLY A 47 0.02 -4.39 8.98
N PRO A 48 0.60 -4.69 7.81
CA PRO A 48 1.64 -5.70 7.69
C PRO A 48 2.96 -5.28 8.36
N LYS A 49 3.14 -3.97 8.64
CA LYS A 49 4.35 -3.36 9.21
C LYS A 49 5.61 -3.87 8.46
N ALA A 50 5.51 -3.91 7.12
CA ALA A 50 6.44 -4.63 6.25
C ALA A 50 7.85 -4.02 6.31
N LEU A 51 7.95 -2.69 6.29
CA LEU A 51 9.20 -1.98 6.45
C LEU A 51 9.76 -2.18 7.86
N ARG A 52 8.92 -2.08 8.91
CA ARG A 52 9.34 -2.34 10.30
C ARG A 52 9.99 -3.72 10.44
N ARG A 53 9.36 -4.77 9.90
CA ARG A 53 9.88 -6.14 9.91
C ARG A 53 11.13 -6.29 9.03
N GLY A 54 11.17 -5.62 7.88
CA GLY A 54 12.29 -5.67 6.93
C GLY A 54 13.51 -4.81 7.29
N LEU A 55 13.39 -3.91 8.26
CA LEU A 55 14.36 -2.83 8.53
C LEU A 55 15.74 -3.32 8.97
N ARG A 56 15.79 -4.37 9.81
CA ARG A 56 17.07 -4.95 10.26
C ARG A 56 17.89 -5.46 9.08
N GLN A 57 17.24 -6.21 8.19
CA GLN A 57 17.87 -6.75 6.99
C GLN A 57 18.22 -5.65 5.98
N LEU A 58 17.35 -4.66 5.80
CA LEU A 58 17.60 -3.50 4.95
C LEU A 58 18.87 -2.76 5.37
N ARG A 59 19.03 -2.46 6.67
CA ARG A 59 20.23 -1.81 7.22
C ARG A 59 21.49 -2.63 6.96
N ARG A 60 21.42 -3.96 7.15
CA ARG A 60 22.55 -4.86 6.89
C ARG A 60 22.96 -4.84 5.41
N LEU A 61 22.01 -4.96 4.50
CA LEU A 61 22.25 -4.93 3.06
C LEU A 61 22.77 -3.58 2.58
N SER A 62 22.22 -2.48 3.12
CA SER A 62 22.67 -1.11 2.81
C SER A 62 24.12 -0.89 3.22
N ARG A 63 24.50 -1.29 4.44
CA ARG A 63 25.90 -1.22 4.93
C ARG A 63 26.83 -2.11 4.12
N SER A 64 26.37 -3.31 3.74
CA SER A 64 27.16 -4.21 2.90
C SER A 64 27.44 -3.57 1.54
N HIS A 65 26.42 -2.99 0.89
CA HIS A 65 26.55 -2.30 -0.39
C HIS A 65 27.46 -1.07 -0.32
N SER A 66 27.33 -0.22 0.72
CA SER A 66 28.11 1.00 0.83
C SER A 66 29.62 0.75 0.95
N ARG A 67 30.00 -0.36 1.61
CA ARG A 67 31.40 -0.78 1.80
C ARG A 67 32.05 -1.42 0.56
N LYS A 68 31.29 -1.73 -0.50
CA LYS A 68 31.87 -2.32 -1.73
C LYS A 68 32.43 -1.26 -2.65
N THR A 69 33.58 -1.54 -3.26
CA THR A 69 34.25 -0.70 -4.26
C THR A 69 33.29 -0.33 -5.39
N ARG A 70 33.22 0.97 -5.72
CA ARG A 70 32.42 1.48 -6.84
C ARG A 70 32.85 0.80 -8.14
N GLY A 71 31.89 0.50 -9.03
CA GLY A 71 32.14 -0.22 -10.28
C GLY A 71 32.38 -1.74 -10.16
N SER A 72 32.74 -2.27 -8.99
CA SER A 72 33.04 -3.72 -8.87
C SER A 72 31.82 -4.62 -9.09
N HIS A 73 32.04 -5.82 -9.65
CA HIS A 73 31.01 -6.86 -9.76
C HIS A 73 30.37 -7.21 -8.40
N ASN A 74 31.15 -7.17 -7.33
CA ASN A 74 30.66 -7.41 -5.97
C ASN A 74 29.69 -6.33 -5.49
N ARG A 75 29.93 -5.06 -5.86
CA ARG A 75 28.98 -3.98 -5.59
C ARG A 75 27.69 -4.17 -6.39
N ALA A 76 27.78 -4.53 -7.67
CA ALA A 76 26.60 -4.81 -8.49
C ALA A 76 25.74 -5.95 -7.91
N ARG A 77 26.37 -7.03 -7.43
CA ARG A 77 25.67 -8.13 -6.72
C ARG A 77 25.01 -7.65 -5.42
N ALA A 78 25.70 -6.81 -4.64
CA ALA A 78 25.15 -6.25 -3.40
C ALA A 78 23.97 -5.30 -3.66
N ALA A 79 24.06 -4.46 -4.69
CA ALA A 79 22.98 -3.58 -5.13
C ALA A 79 21.72 -4.36 -5.52
N ARG A 80 21.87 -5.44 -6.31
CA ARG A 80 20.75 -6.34 -6.66
C ARG A 80 20.09 -6.96 -5.43
N ARG A 81 20.87 -7.46 -4.46
CA ARG A 81 20.32 -8.00 -3.20
C ARG A 81 19.54 -6.95 -2.41
N LEU A 82 20.06 -5.72 -2.34
CA LEU A 82 19.38 -4.60 -1.69
C LEU A 82 18.07 -4.26 -2.41
N ALA A 83 18.09 -4.15 -3.74
CA ALA A 83 16.91 -3.87 -4.56
C ALA A 83 15.83 -4.95 -4.41
N ARG A 84 16.21 -6.24 -4.42
CA ARG A 84 15.28 -7.36 -4.19
C ARG A 84 14.60 -7.28 -2.83
N HIS A 85 15.34 -6.87 -1.78
CA HIS A 85 14.76 -6.69 -0.45
C HIS A 85 13.81 -5.50 -0.37
N HIS A 86 14.15 -4.36 -1.01
CA HIS A 86 13.22 -3.24 -1.15
C HIS A 86 11.92 -3.65 -1.86
N ALA A 87 12.03 -4.35 -2.99
CA ALA A 87 10.88 -4.85 -3.75
C ALA A 87 10.02 -5.79 -2.88
N LYS A 88 10.62 -6.73 -2.14
CA LYS A 88 9.89 -7.62 -1.22
C LYS A 88 9.09 -6.84 -0.18
N VAL A 89 9.68 -5.82 0.45
CA VAL A 89 8.99 -4.97 1.43
C VAL A 89 7.82 -4.23 0.78
N ALA A 90 8.03 -3.64 -0.39
CA ALA A 90 6.99 -2.93 -1.13
C ALA A 90 5.85 -3.86 -1.56
N HIS A 91 6.16 -5.06 -2.05
CA HIS A 91 5.17 -6.07 -2.49
C HIS A 91 4.33 -6.56 -1.33
N LEU A 92 4.90 -6.82 -0.16
CA LEU A 92 4.14 -7.22 1.03
C LEU A 92 3.15 -6.14 1.48
N ARG A 93 3.57 -4.87 1.48
CA ARG A 93 2.69 -3.74 1.78
C ARG A 93 1.57 -3.64 0.74
N ARG A 94 1.92 -3.69 -0.55
CA ARG A 94 0.97 -3.57 -1.66
C ARG A 94 -0.06 -4.71 -1.70
N ASP A 95 0.37 -5.95 -1.46
CA ASP A 95 -0.51 -7.13 -1.40
C ASP A 95 -1.58 -6.97 -0.32
N HIS A 96 -1.17 -6.58 0.89
CA HIS A 96 -2.10 -6.34 1.99
C HIS A 96 -3.11 -5.24 1.66
N LEU A 97 -2.65 -4.10 1.12
CA LEU A 97 -3.55 -3.01 0.72
C LEU A 97 -4.53 -3.46 -0.36
N HIS A 98 -4.08 -4.23 -1.36
CA HIS A 98 -5.00 -4.72 -2.39
C HIS A 98 -6.05 -5.65 -1.81
N LYS A 99 -5.65 -6.61 -0.96
CA LYS A 99 -6.61 -7.54 -0.34
C LYS A 99 -7.65 -6.79 0.48
N LEU A 100 -7.21 -5.84 1.30
CA LEU A 100 -8.11 -5.05 2.13
C LEU A 100 -9.07 -4.18 1.30
N THR A 101 -8.55 -3.38 0.38
CA THR A 101 -9.38 -2.49 -0.44
C THR A 101 -10.31 -3.25 -1.37
N THR A 102 -9.90 -4.43 -1.88
CA THR A 102 -10.80 -5.31 -2.64
C THR A 102 -11.92 -5.86 -1.75
N ARG A 103 -11.60 -6.26 -0.51
CA ARG A 103 -12.62 -6.75 0.41
C ARG A 103 -13.66 -5.66 0.68
N LEU A 104 -13.21 -4.47 1.07
CA LEU A 104 -14.10 -3.35 1.38
C LEU A 104 -15.02 -3.01 0.21
N ALA A 105 -14.44 -2.81 -0.99
CA ALA A 105 -15.18 -2.45 -2.20
C ALA A 105 -16.06 -3.58 -2.78
N LYS A 106 -16.01 -4.79 -2.22
CA LYS A 106 -16.92 -5.88 -2.63
C LYS A 106 -18.03 -6.14 -1.61
N THR A 107 -17.84 -5.71 -0.37
CA THR A 107 -18.76 -6.04 0.72
C THR A 107 -19.66 -4.88 1.10
N HIS A 108 -19.21 -3.63 0.93
CA HIS A 108 -19.98 -2.45 1.32
C HIS A 108 -20.34 -1.60 0.10
N GLY A 109 -21.61 -1.16 0.03
CA GLY A 109 -22.10 -0.30 -1.04
C GLY A 109 -21.52 1.11 -0.97
N ARG A 110 -21.24 1.61 0.24
CA ARG A 110 -20.61 2.92 0.48
C ARG A 110 -19.46 2.80 1.46
N ILE A 111 -18.33 3.41 1.10
CA ILE A 111 -17.12 3.45 1.92
C ILE A 111 -16.75 4.90 2.17
N VAL A 112 -16.67 5.30 3.42
CA VAL A 112 -16.27 6.64 3.85
C VAL A 112 -14.84 6.57 4.38
N VAL A 113 -13.94 7.40 3.85
CA VAL A 113 -12.56 7.54 4.30
C VAL A 113 -12.26 8.99 4.64
N GLU A 114 -11.37 9.22 5.61
CA GLU A 114 -10.95 10.58 5.96
C GLU A 114 -10.07 11.23 4.87
N ASP A 115 -10.20 12.55 4.65
CA ASP A 115 -9.26 13.34 3.85
C ASP A 115 -7.99 13.67 4.64
N LEU A 116 -7.16 12.65 4.83
CA LEU A 116 -5.87 12.85 5.48
C LEU A 116 -4.92 13.66 4.58
N ASN A 117 -4.37 14.76 5.11
CA ASN A 117 -3.24 15.45 4.51
C ASN A 117 -1.93 14.64 4.67
N VAL A 118 -1.85 13.50 3.97
CA VAL A 118 -0.72 12.56 4.04
C VAL A 118 0.61 13.27 3.74
N LYS A 119 0.60 14.23 2.80
CA LYS A 119 1.80 15.02 2.46
C LYS A 119 2.28 15.85 3.67
N GLY A 120 1.38 16.53 4.36
CA GLY A 120 1.70 17.26 5.58
C GLY A 120 2.18 16.34 6.71
N MET A 121 1.51 15.21 6.90
CA MET A 121 1.88 14.23 7.93
C MET A 121 3.28 13.61 7.70
N LEU A 122 3.68 13.43 6.44
CA LEU A 122 5.04 12.99 6.08
C LEU A 122 6.11 14.02 6.43
N GLY A 123 5.77 15.29 6.66
CA GLY A 123 6.69 16.30 7.17
C GLY A 123 7.14 16.04 8.62
N ASN A 124 6.34 15.31 9.41
CA ASN A 124 6.74 14.92 10.75
C ASN A 124 7.71 13.73 10.71
N ARG A 125 9.01 13.99 10.95
CA ARG A 125 10.08 12.96 10.93
C ARG A 125 9.82 11.75 11.83
N GLN A 126 9.08 11.91 12.93
CA GLN A 126 8.78 10.80 13.84
C GLN A 126 7.73 9.84 13.25
N LEU A 127 6.73 10.38 12.55
CA LEU A 127 5.62 9.62 11.96
C LEU A 127 5.88 9.20 10.51
N ALA A 128 6.70 9.94 9.77
CA ALA A 128 6.91 9.76 8.33
C ALA A 128 7.22 8.32 7.94
N ARG A 129 8.04 7.62 8.73
CA ARG A 129 8.39 6.22 8.48
C ARG A 129 7.20 5.28 8.69
N ALA A 130 6.44 5.48 9.76
CA ALA A 130 5.28 4.64 10.07
C ALA A 130 4.18 4.86 9.03
N LEU A 131 3.90 6.12 8.67
CA LEU A 131 2.97 6.49 7.60
C LEU A 131 3.37 5.91 6.25
N SER A 132 4.66 5.98 5.92
CA SER A 132 5.19 5.35 4.70
C SER A 132 4.99 3.83 4.72
N ASP A 133 5.08 3.18 5.88
CA ASP A 133 4.86 1.73 6.01
C ASP A 133 3.36 1.38 5.89
N SER A 134 2.46 2.25 6.36
CA SER A 134 1.00 2.06 6.26
C SER A 134 0.46 2.28 4.84
N GLY A 135 1.03 3.22 4.07
CA GLY A 135 0.68 3.41 2.66
C GLY A 135 -0.69 4.04 2.39
N PHE A 136 -1.09 5.04 3.17
CA PHE A 136 -2.41 5.69 3.10
C PHE A 136 -2.79 6.23 1.72
N SER A 137 -1.88 6.95 1.05
CA SER A 137 -2.16 7.46 -0.30
C SER A 137 -2.46 6.33 -1.29
N GLU A 138 -1.76 5.20 -1.16
CA GLU A 138 -1.99 4.03 -2.00
C GLU A 138 -3.30 3.33 -1.64
N PHE A 139 -3.66 3.28 -0.35
CA PHE A 139 -4.97 2.77 0.09
C PHE A 139 -6.11 3.55 -0.55
N ARG A 140 -6.09 4.89 -0.47
CA ARG A 140 -7.10 5.76 -1.09
C ARG A 140 -7.12 5.61 -2.62
N ARG A 141 -5.96 5.61 -3.26
CA ARG A 141 -5.84 5.39 -4.71
C ARG A 141 -6.46 4.06 -5.13
N GLN A 142 -6.25 3.00 -4.33
CA GLN A 142 -6.80 1.68 -4.61
C GLN A 142 -8.31 1.59 -4.41
N LEU A 143 -8.85 2.20 -3.36
CA LEU A 143 -10.31 2.29 -3.20
C LEU A 143 -10.94 3.04 -4.36
N SER A 144 -10.38 4.16 -4.78
CA SER A 144 -10.94 4.99 -5.86
C SER A 144 -11.24 4.16 -7.13
N TYR A 145 -10.27 3.40 -7.65
CA TYR A 145 -10.53 2.59 -8.84
C TYR A 145 -11.34 1.32 -8.54
N LYS A 146 -11.25 0.73 -7.34
CA LYS A 146 -11.97 -0.52 -7.03
C LYS A 146 -13.45 -0.29 -6.75
N CYS A 147 -13.79 0.82 -6.09
CA CYS A 147 -15.17 1.24 -5.91
C CYS A 147 -15.85 1.40 -7.27
N GLN A 148 -15.18 2.07 -8.22
CA GLN A 148 -15.63 2.13 -9.61
C GLN A 148 -15.77 0.74 -10.25
N TRP A 149 -14.85 -0.20 -10.00
CA TRP A 149 -14.94 -1.54 -10.60
C TRP A 149 -16.05 -2.41 -10.04
N TYR A 150 -16.42 -2.23 -8.77
CA TYR A 150 -17.37 -3.10 -8.08
C TYR A 150 -18.71 -2.43 -7.80
N GLY A 151 -18.89 -1.17 -8.20
CA GLY A 151 -20.14 -0.43 -8.02
C GLY A 151 -20.32 0.20 -6.64
N SER A 152 -19.31 0.12 -5.76
CA SER A 152 -19.35 0.84 -4.47
C SER A 152 -19.11 2.33 -4.67
N GLU A 153 -19.67 3.13 -3.79
CA GLU A 153 -19.40 4.56 -3.67
C GLU A 153 -18.21 4.78 -2.71
N LEU A 154 -17.26 5.63 -3.10
CA LEU A 154 -16.20 6.13 -2.23
C LEU A 154 -16.50 7.58 -1.87
N VAL A 155 -16.67 7.85 -0.58
CA VAL A 155 -16.81 9.21 -0.03
C VAL A 155 -15.53 9.56 0.72
N VAL A 156 -14.99 10.73 0.44
CA VAL A 156 -13.85 11.28 1.20
C VAL A 156 -14.40 12.42 2.06
N ALA A 157 -14.24 12.32 3.39
CA ALA A 157 -14.82 13.22 4.38
C ALA A 157 -13.77 13.87 5.27
#